data_AF-A0A497GWI1-F1
#
_entry.id   AF-A0A497GWI1-F1
#
_cell.length_a   1.000
_cell.length_b   1.000
_cell.length_c   1.000
_cell.angle_alpha   90.00
_cell.angle_beta   90.00
_cell.angle_gamma   90.00
#
_symmetry.space_group_name_H-M   'P 1'
#
loop_
_entity.id
_entity.type
_entity.pdbx_description
1 polymer ?
#
loop_
_entity_poly.entity_id
_entity_poly.type
_entity_poly.pdbx_seq_one_letter_code
_entity_poly.pdbx_strand_id
1 'polypeptide(L)'
;KAYSDKVQSFGEGLISGMAGYLLLEGRKRGLDVMVLLADANPNLPDARAAARILEVLNLMLNMGIELEPLLKEAQAIEAKLSEIKKMAERVKKDKYRVSIYG
;
A
#
# COMPACT_ATOMS: atom_id res chain seq x y z
N LYS A 1 19.80 8.86 -12.73
CA LYS A 1 20.69 8.82 -11.53
C LYS A 1 20.08 9.48 -10.28
N ALA A 2 18.97 10.23 -10.37
CA ALA A 2 18.40 10.93 -9.21
C ALA A 2 17.54 10.06 -8.26
N TYR A 3 17.08 8.88 -8.70
CA TYR A 3 16.19 8.02 -7.90
C TYR A 3 16.92 6.92 -7.12
N SER A 4 18.21 6.65 -7.40
CA SER A 4 18.96 5.56 -6.75
C SER A 4 19.04 5.74 -5.24
N ASP A 5 19.07 6.99 -4.79
CA ASP A 5 19.22 7.31 -3.37
C ASP A 5 17.88 7.19 -2.62
N LYS A 6 16.75 7.13 -3.35
CA LYS A 6 15.40 6.93 -2.81
C LYS A 6 14.95 5.46 -2.83
N VAL A 7 15.69 4.57 -3.49
CA VAL A 7 15.29 3.16 -3.70
C VAL A 7 16.40 2.25 -3.22
N GLN A 8 16.10 1.48 -2.17
CA GLN A 8 17.00 0.43 -1.69
C GLN A 8 16.81 -0.84 -2.53
N SER A 9 17.92 -1.55 -2.82
CA SER A 9 17.84 -2.89 -3.41
C SER A 9 17.17 -3.86 -2.45
N PHE A 10 16.26 -4.67 -2.98
CA PHE A 10 15.69 -5.78 -2.23
C PHE A 10 16.81 -6.76 -1.88
N GLY A 11 16.97 -7.06 -0.59
CA GLY A 11 17.96 -8.01 -0.10
C GLY A 11 17.49 -9.44 -0.31
N GLU A 12 17.26 -10.16 0.77
CA GLU A 12 16.76 -11.54 0.74
C GLU A 12 15.26 -11.61 1.04
N GLY A 13 14.56 -12.49 0.33
CA GLY A 13 13.15 -12.76 0.58
C GLY A 13 12.45 -13.45 -0.60
N LEU A 14 11.16 -13.72 -0.43
CA LEU A 14 10.32 -14.35 -1.45
C LEU A 14 9.38 -13.33 -2.08
N ILE A 15 9.46 -13.16 -3.40
CA ILE A 15 8.47 -12.42 -4.19
C ILE A 15 7.55 -13.44 -4.87
N SER A 16 6.32 -13.55 -4.39
CA SER A 16 5.32 -14.49 -4.89
C SER A 16 4.27 -13.82 -5.78
N GLY A 17 3.41 -14.63 -6.40
CA GLY A 17 2.28 -14.16 -7.21
C GLY A 17 2.70 -13.63 -8.58
N MET A 18 1.89 -12.72 -9.14
CA MET A 18 2.10 -12.19 -10.48
C MET A 18 3.44 -11.46 -10.63
N ALA A 19 3.87 -10.71 -9.61
CA ALA A 19 5.16 -10.00 -9.64
C ALA A 19 6.33 -10.98 -9.78
N GLY A 20 6.35 -12.05 -8.98
CA GLY A 20 7.39 -13.09 -9.07
C GLY A 20 7.36 -13.85 -10.40
N TYR A 21 6.16 -14.17 -10.90
CA TYR A 21 6.00 -14.82 -12.19
C TYR A 21 6.51 -13.95 -13.35
N LEU A 22 6.17 -12.66 -13.35
CA LEU A 22 6.62 -11.71 -14.37
C LEU A 22 8.13 -11.49 -14.34
N LEU A 23 8.74 -11.41 -13.15
CA LEU A 23 10.20 -11.39 -13.00
C LEU A 23 10.85 -12.64 -13.61
N LEU A 24 10.28 -13.82 -13.33
CA LEU A 24 10.79 -15.08 -13.87
C LEU A 24 10.66 -15.16 -15.40
N GLU A 25 9.49 -14.84 -15.94
CA GLU A 25 9.24 -14.86 -17.38
C GLU A 25 10.05 -13.79 -18.13
N GLY A 26 10.23 -12.61 -17.53
CA GLY A 26 11.11 -11.56 -18.05
C GLY A 26 12.54 -12.07 -18.20
N ARG A 27 13.08 -12.70 -17.16
CA ARG A 27 14.42 -13.32 -17.21
C ARG A 27 14.53 -14.38 -18.29
N LYS A 28 13.52 -15.26 -18.43
CA LYS A 28 13.52 -16.33 -19.47
C LYS A 28 13.51 -15.76 -20.89
N ARG A 29 12.96 -14.57 -21.08
CA ARG A 29 12.86 -13.89 -22.38
C ARG A 29 13.95 -12.85 -22.62
N GLY A 30 14.87 -12.65 -21.67
CA GLY A 30 15.90 -11.62 -21.76
C GLY A 30 15.34 -10.19 -21.71
N LEU A 31 14.23 -9.97 -21.00
CA LEU A 31 13.62 -8.66 -20.82
C LEU A 31 14.08 -8.03 -19.50
N ASP A 32 14.30 -6.71 -19.53
CA ASP A 32 14.58 -5.91 -18.33
C ASP A 32 13.29 -5.70 -17.54
N VAL A 33 13.10 -6.50 -16.50
CA VAL A 33 11.93 -6.44 -15.61
C VAL A 33 12.40 -6.08 -14.20
N MET A 34 11.73 -5.11 -13.59
CA MET A 34 11.92 -4.76 -12.19
C MET A 34 10.60 -4.80 -11.43
N VAL A 35 10.69 -4.90 -10.10
CA VAL A 35 9.55 -4.75 -9.19
C VAL A 35 9.91 -3.66 -8.17
N LEU A 36 8.99 -2.73 -7.98
CA LEU A 36 9.05 -1.74 -6.91
C LEU A 36 8.19 -2.23 -5.74
N LEU A 37 8.76 -2.21 -4.55
CA LEU A 37 8.11 -2.63 -3.32
C LEU A 37 8.07 -1.45 -2.35
N ALA A 38 6.97 -1.30 -1.64
CA ALA A 38 6.84 -0.39 -0.52
C ALA A 38 6.20 -1.15 0.64
N ASP A 39 6.73 -0.98 1.84
CA ASP A 39 6.09 -1.48 3.05
C ASP A 39 4.69 -0.91 3.15
N ALA A 40 3.70 -1.77 3.36
CA ALA A 40 2.29 -1.41 3.43
C ALA A 40 1.65 -2.05 4.65
N ASN A 41 0.66 -1.37 5.24
CA ASN A 41 -0.10 -1.97 6.32
C ASN A 41 -1.03 -3.09 5.80
N PRO A 42 -0.85 -4.36 6.18
CA PRO A 42 -1.65 -5.46 5.64
C PRO A 42 -3.12 -5.42 6.08
N ASN A 43 -3.44 -4.68 7.15
CA ASN A 43 -4.80 -4.61 7.69
C ASN A 43 -5.62 -3.45 7.14
N LEU A 44 -5.02 -2.59 6.31
CA LEU A 44 -5.66 -1.38 5.81
C LEU A 44 -5.32 -1.17 4.33
N PRO A 45 -6.26 -0.65 3.52
CA PRO A 45 -5.91 -0.15 2.20
C PRO A 45 -4.92 1.03 2.35
N ASP A 46 -3.66 0.81 1.96
CA ASP A 46 -2.56 1.76 2.17
C ASP A 46 -2.23 2.55 0.89
N ALA A 47 -3.03 3.58 0.63
CA ALA A 47 -2.81 4.48 -0.51
C ALA A 47 -1.52 5.32 -0.37
N ARG A 48 -0.98 5.45 0.85
CA ARG A 48 0.31 6.14 1.08
C ARG A 48 1.48 5.29 0.57
N ALA A 49 1.41 3.97 0.74
CA ALA A 49 2.38 3.05 0.14
C ALA A 49 2.37 3.14 -1.40
N ALA A 50 1.17 3.20 -2.00
CA ALA A 50 1.04 3.42 -3.45
C ALA A 50 1.66 4.77 -3.88
N ALA A 51 1.42 5.84 -3.12
CA ALA A 51 2.01 7.15 -3.41
C ALA A 51 3.54 7.15 -3.40
N ARG A 52 4.19 6.40 -2.49
CA ARG A 52 5.66 6.25 -2.48
C ARG A 52 6.19 5.56 -3.74
N ILE A 53 5.52 4.50 -4.19
CA ILE A 53 5.88 3.82 -5.45
C ILE A 53 5.73 4.80 -6.62
N LEU A 54 4.62 5.54 -6.67
CA LEU A 54 4.38 6.52 -7.73
C LEU A 54 5.37 7.67 -7.71
N GLU A 55 5.83 8.14 -6.55
CA GLU A 55 6.87 9.17 -6.47
C GLU A 55 8.15 8.71 -7.17
N VAL A 56 8.60 7.49 -6.89
CA VAL A 56 9.78 6.89 -7.52
C VAL A 56 9.55 6.70 -9.02
N LEU A 57 8.39 6.15 -9.41
CA LEU A 57 8.06 5.91 -10.81
C LEU A 57 7.99 7.20 -11.62
N ASN A 58 7.39 8.25 -11.04
CA ASN A 58 7.27 9.57 -11.64
C ASN A 58 8.65 10.19 -11.88
N LEU A 59 9.61 9.99 -10.97
CA LEU A 59 11.00 10.40 -11.15
C LEU A 59 11.75 9.55 -12.19
N MET A 60 11.51 8.24 -12.21
CA MET A 60 12.16 7.32 -13.17
C MET A 60 11.74 7.58 -14.61
N LEU A 61 10.45 7.85 -14.82
CA LEU A 61 9.84 7.98 -16.14
C LEU A 61 9.50 9.43 -16.53
N ASN A 62 9.75 10.40 -15.63
CA ASN A 62 9.45 11.82 -15.83
C ASN A 62 7.99 12.09 -16.25
N MET A 63 7.04 11.46 -15.55
CA MET A 63 5.63 11.43 -15.95
C MET A 63 4.83 12.69 -15.58
N GLY A 64 5.34 13.55 -14.69
CA GLY A 64 4.64 14.76 -14.25
C GLY A 64 3.36 14.52 -13.45
N ILE A 65 3.21 13.35 -12.80
CA ILE A 65 2.01 13.03 -12.01
C ILE A 65 1.97 13.82 -10.70
N GLU A 66 0.83 14.47 -10.44
CA GLU A 66 0.51 15.06 -9.14
C GLU A 66 -0.04 14.01 -8.16
N LEU A 67 0.57 13.88 -6.98
CA LEU A 67 0.20 12.87 -5.98
C LEU A 67 -0.80 13.38 -4.93
N GLU A 68 -1.03 14.69 -4.87
CA GLU A 68 -1.96 15.32 -3.91
C GLU A 68 -3.37 14.72 -3.92
N PRO A 69 -4.00 14.43 -5.08
CA PRO A 69 -5.33 13.83 -5.11
C PRO A 69 -5.36 12.46 -4.42
N LEU A 70 -4.36 11.62 -4.68
CA LEU A 70 -4.25 10.28 -4.10
C LEU A 70 -4.07 10.34 -2.57
N LEU A 71 -3.27 11.28 -2.07
CA LEU A 71 -3.05 11.47 -0.63
C LEU A 71 -4.30 11.98 0.08
N LYS A 72 -5.09 12.86 -0.56
CA LYS A 72 -6.37 13.33 -0.01
C LYS A 72 -7.41 12.21 0.06
N GLU A 73 -7.48 11.38 -0.98
CA GLU A 73 -8.38 10.23 -1.00
C GLU A 73 -7.99 9.19 0.06
N ALA A 74 -6.68 8.97 0.26
CA ALA A 74 -6.17 8.13 1.35
C ALA A 74 -6.68 8.59 2.71
N GLN A 75 -6.58 9.89 3.00
CA GLN A 75 -7.06 10.47 4.25
C GLN A 75 -8.58 10.30 4.43
N ALA A 76 -9.36 10.46 3.36
CA ALA A 76 -10.80 10.27 3.41
C ALA A 76 -11.19 8.81 3.72
N ILE A 77 -10.50 7.84 3.12
CA ILE A 77 -10.71 6.41 3.38
C ILE A 77 -10.31 6.06 4.82
N GLU A 78 -9.15 6.54 5.28
CA GLU A 78 -8.67 6.35 6.65
C GLU A 78 -9.68 6.90 7.68
N ALA A 79 -10.22 8.11 7.45
CA ALA A 79 -11.22 8.73 8.31
C ALA A 79 -12.51 7.89 8.38
N LYS A 80 -13.03 7.44 7.23
CA LYS A 80 -14.23 6.61 7.16
C LYS A 80 -14.04 5.26 7.88
N LEU A 81 -12.89 4.62 7.71
CA LEU A 81 -12.55 3.39 8.41
C LEU A 81 -12.48 3.59 9.93
N SER A 82 -11.94 4.73 10.38
CA SER A 82 -11.91 5.10 11.81
C SER A 82 -13.31 5.25 12.40
N GLU A 83 -14.23 5.89 11.68
CA GLU A 83 -15.63 6.01 12.11
C GLU A 83 -16.32 4.65 12.23
N ILE A 84 -16.17 3.79 11.21
CA ILE A 84 -16.74 2.42 11.23
C ILE A 84 -16.21 1.63 12.42
N LYS A 85 -14.91 1.71 12.71
CA LYS A 85 -14.30 1.04 13.88
C LYS A 85 -14.91 1.53 15.20
N LYS A 86 -15.05 2.84 15.38
CA LYS A 86 -15.67 3.43 16.58
C LYS A 86 -17.12 3.00 16.76
N MET A 87 -17.89 2.91 15.67
CA MET A 87 -19.27 2.42 15.71
C MET A 87 -19.32 0.95 16.14
N ALA A 88 -18.46 0.10 15.58
CA ALA A 88 -18.38 -1.31 15.94
C ALA A 88 -18.00 -1.53 17.42
N GLU A 89 -17.10 -0.70 17.97
CA GLU A 89 -16.72 -0.74 19.38
C GLU A 89 -17.88 -0.36 20.32
N ARG A 90 -18.66 0.67 19.96
CA ARG A 90 -19.86 1.06 20.72
C ARG A 90 -20.88 -0.08 20.77
N VAL A 91 -21.20 -0.67 19.62
CA VAL A 91 -22.15 -1.79 19.52
C VAL A 91 -21.71 -2.99 20.39
N LYS A 92 -20.41 -3.31 20.41
CA LYS A 92 -19.89 -4.37 21.30
C LYS A 92 -20.10 -4.04 22.78
N LYS A 93 -19.83 -2.79 23.18
CA LYS A 93 -19.98 -2.34 24.57
C LYS A 93 -21.45 -2.36 25.02
N ASP A 94 -22.37 -1.97 24.15
CA ASP A 94 -23.80 -1.97 24.45
C ASP A 94 -24.35 -3.40 24.58
N LYS A 95 -23.93 -4.34 23.72
CA LYS A 95 -24.28 -5.76 23.87
C LYS A 95 -23.82 -6.34 25.22
N TYR A 96 -22.60 -6.01 25.64
CA TYR A 96 -22.10 -6.43 26.96
C TYR A 96 -22.97 -5.86 28.08
N ARG A 97 -23.33 -4.58 28.03
CA ARG A 97 -24.19 -3.95 29.04
C ARG A 97 -25.57 -4.61 29.12
N VAL A 98 -26.19 -4.97 28.00
CA VAL A 98 -27.52 -5.63 28.04
C VAL A 98 -27.43 -7.04 28.66
N SER A 99 -26.32 -7.76 28.47
CA SER A 99 -26.13 -9.12 28.98
C SER A 99 -25.87 -9.24 30.48
N ILE A 100 -25.47 -8.17 31.18
CA ILE A 100 -25.16 -8.20 32.64
C ILE A 100 -26.38 -7.86 33.50
N TYR A 101 -27.43 -7.31 32.89
CA TYR A 101 -28.67 -6.89 33.57
C TYR A 101 -29.90 -7.70 33.13
N GLY A 102 -29.72 -8.75 32.32
CA GLY A 102 -30.74 -9.74 31.98
C GLY A 102 -30.29 -11.12 32.44
#